data_AF-A0A9Q8T507-F1
#
_entry.id   AF-A0A9Q8T507-F1
#
_cell.length_a   1.000
_cell.length_b   1.000
_cell.length_c   1.000
_cell.angle_alpha   90.00
_cell.angle_beta   90.00
_cell.angle_gamma   90.00
#
_symmetry.space_group_name_H-M   'P 1'
#
loop_
_entity.id
_entity.type
_entity.pdbx_description
1 polymer ?
#
loop_
_entity_poly.entity_id
_entity_poly.type
_entity_poly.pdbx_seq_one_letter_code
_entity_poly.pdbx_strand_id
1 'polypeptide(L)'
;MSSQLAPYKQDFLKAAIAGGVLKFGSFELKSKRISPYFFNAGDFYRADLLRAISVAYAHTVIEARKSSGLAFDIVFGPAYKGIPLATSTTDKLAELDPETYGTTCYSFDRKEAKDHGEGGNIVGAPLKGKKVLIVDDVITAGTAKREAIAKIRKEGGEVVGIVVALDRMEKLPAADGDDSKPGPSAMGEIKKEYGIPIFAILTLDDIIEGAKSFASAEDIKRTEEYRAKYKATD
;
A
#
# COMPACT_ATOMS: atom_id res chain seq x y z
N MET A 1 20.71 -17.24 -3.39
CA MET A 1 20.97 -16.67 -2.06
C MET A 1 19.66 -16.05 -1.60
N SER A 2 19.04 -16.53 -0.52
CA SER A 2 17.83 -15.88 0.02
C SER A 2 18.25 -14.47 0.44
N SER A 3 17.72 -13.45 -0.23
CA SER A 3 17.97 -12.08 0.20
C SER A 3 17.20 -11.89 1.49
N GLN A 4 17.92 -11.83 2.61
CA GLN A 4 17.32 -11.51 3.90
C GLN A 4 16.49 -10.23 3.78
N LEU A 5 15.22 -10.28 4.20
CA LEU A 5 14.34 -9.11 4.21
C LEU A 5 15.04 -7.94 4.91
N ALA A 6 14.85 -6.73 4.38
CA ALA A 6 15.32 -5.53 5.07
C ALA A 6 14.75 -5.47 6.50
N PRO A 7 15.52 -5.00 7.50
CA PRO A 7 15.12 -5.06 8.91
C PRO A 7 13.72 -4.47 9.19
N TYR A 8 13.40 -3.31 8.60
CA TYR A 8 12.10 -2.67 8.80
C TYR A 8 10.93 -3.51 8.24
N LYS A 9 11.17 -4.29 7.17
CA LYS A 9 10.16 -5.23 6.62
C LYS A 9 9.95 -6.41 7.56
N GLN A 10 11.04 -6.94 8.13
CA GLN A 10 10.97 -8.04 9.09
C GLN A 10 10.23 -7.62 10.38
N ASP A 11 10.53 -6.43 10.89
CA ASP A 11 9.86 -5.85 12.07
C ASP A 11 8.37 -5.59 11.79
N PHE A 12 8.06 -5.03 10.62
CA PHE A 12 6.68 -4.81 10.20
C PHE A 12 5.90 -6.12 10.05
N LEU A 13 6.50 -7.14 9.42
CA LEU A 13 5.88 -8.46 9.27
C LEU A 13 5.61 -9.10 10.63
N LYS A 14 6.58 -9.05 11.55
CA LYS A 14 6.43 -9.55 12.92
C LYS A 14 5.30 -8.83 13.67
N ALA A 15 5.27 -7.50 13.59
CA ALA A 15 4.21 -6.70 14.21
C ALA A 15 2.83 -7.00 13.60
N ALA A 16 2.75 -7.16 12.28
CA ALA A 16 1.51 -7.49 11.58
C ALA A 16 0.96 -8.86 12.00
N ILE A 17 1.82 -9.87 12.12
CA ILE A 17 1.40 -11.22 12.58
C ILE A 17 1.01 -11.18 14.05
N ALA A 18 1.87 -10.65 14.93
CA ALA A 18 1.60 -10.60 16.37
C ALA A 18 0.40 -9.72 16.73
N GLY A 19 0.14 -8.67 15.95
CA GLY A 19 -1.01 -7.79 16.08
C GLY A 19 -2.30 -8.34 15.47
N GLY A 20 -2.24 -9.50 14.80
CA GLY A 20 -3.38 -10.08 14.09
C GLY A 20 -3.81 -9.29 12.86
N VAL A 21 -2.97 -8.40 12.32
CA VAL A 21 -3.22 -7.71 11.05
C VAL A 21 -3.04 -8.67 9.88
N LEU A 22 -2.00 -9.51 9.94
CA LEU A 22 -1.75 -10.60 9.01
C LEU A 22 -2.09 -11.92 9.69
N LYS A 23 -3.05 -12.66 9.13
CA LYS A 23 -3.50 -13.95 9.64
C LYS A 23 -3.34 -15.03 8.59
N PHE A 24 -3.01 -16.24 9.02
CA PHE A 24 -3.05 -17.45 8.18
C PHE A 24 -4.30 -18.27 8.52
N GLY A 25 -4.89 -18.95 7.55
CA GLY A 25 -6.19 -19.61 7.70
C GLY A 25 -6.90 -19.85 6.37
N SER A 26 -8.21 -19.68 6.34
CA SER A 26 -9.03 -19.79 5.14
C SER A 26 -9.97 -18.60 5.07
N PHE A 27 -9.82 -17.76 4.05
CA PHE A 27 -10.52 -16.49 3.93
C PHE A 27 -11.10 -16.29 2.54
N GLU A 28 -12.41 -16.06 2.43
CA GLU A 28 -13.04 -15.68 1.16
C GLU A 28 -12.79 -14.20 0.86
N LEU A 29 -12.10 -13.93 -0.24
CA LEU A 29 -11.84 -12.56 -0.71
C LEU A 29 -13.06 -11.99 -1.46
N LYS A 30 -13.06 -10.67 -1.70
CA LYS A 30 -14.07 -10.03 -2.56
C LYS A 30 -14.16 -10.65 -3.96
N SER A 31 -13.06 -11.22 -4.45
CA SER A 31 -12.99 -11.96 -5.72
C SER A 31 -13.58 -13.37 -5.66
N LYS A 32 -14.12 -13.82 -4.51
CA LYS A 32 -14.57 -15.19 -4.23
C LYS A 32 -13.45 -16.24 -4.16
N ARG A 33 -12.19 -15.85 -4.32
CA ARG A 33 -11.04 -16.74 -4.09
C ARG A 33 -10.91 -17.06 -2.60
N ILE A 34 -10.53 -18.30 -2.28
CA ILE A 34 -10.18 -18.74 -0.93
C ILE A 34 -8.69 -18.53 -0.72
N SER A 35 -8.32 -17.53 0.08
CA SER A 35 -6.94 -17.18 0.38
C SER A 35 -6.47 -17.85 1.67
N PRO A 36 -5.23 -18.38 1.70
CA PRO A 36 -4.66 -18.99 2.90
C PRO A 36 -4.15 -17.95 3.91
N TYR A 37 -4.20 -16.67 3.54
CA TYR A 37 -3.81 -15.56 4.39
C TYR A 37 -4.78 -14.38 4.20
N PHE A 38 -4.87 -13.53 5.21
CA PHE A 38 -5.64 -12.30 5.15
C PHE A 38 -4.87 -11.16 5.79
N PHE A 39 -4.87 -10.01 5.12
CA PHE A 39 -4.24 -8.79 5.59
C PHE A 39 -5.29 -7.70 5.74
N ASN A 40 -5.48 -7.21 6.97
CA ASN A 40 -6.44 -6.15 7.26
C ASN A 40 -5.74 -4.92 7.86
N ALA A 41 -5.47 -3.92 7.03
CA ALA A 41 -4.88 -2.68 7.51
C ALA A 41 -5.78 -1.89 8.49
N GLY A 42 -7.07 -2.23 8.60
CA GLY A 42 -7.95 -1.66 9.63
C GLY A 42 -7.53 -2.03 11.06
N ASP A 43 -6.71 -3.07 11.22
CA ASP A 43 -6.30 -3.57 12.53
C ASP A 43 -5.04 -2.86 13.09
N PHE A 44 -4.47 -1.87 12.36
CA PHE A 44 -3.39 -1.00 12.85
C PHE A 44 -3.90 0.13 13.79
N TYR A 45 -4.82 -0.18 14.71
CA TYR A 45 -5.42 0.82 15.60
C TYR A 45 -4.72 1.00 16.95
N ARG A 46 -3.84 0.07 17.34
CA ARG A 46 -3.03 0.20 18.56
C ARG A 46 -1.78 1.02 18.31
N ALA A 47 -1.28 1.74 19.33
CA ALA A 47 -0.12 2.62 19.20
C ALA A 47 1.14 1.91 18.69
N ASP A 48 1.41 0.68 19.15
CA ASP A 48 2.56 -0.11 18.70
C ASP A 48 2.44 -0.55 17.24
N LEU A 49 1.23 -0.91 16.81
CA LEU A 49 0.94 -1.27 15.42
C LEU A 49 0.99 -0.05 14.50
N LEU A 50 0.43 1.09 14.93
CA LEU A 50 0.53 2.37 14.22
C LEU A 50 1.99 2.81 14.05
N ARG A 51 2.82 2.62 15.08
CA ARG A 51 4.27 2.89 15.00
C ARG A 51 4.96 1.95 14.01
N ALA A 52 4.63 0.66 14.02
CA ALA A 52 5.22 -0.30 13.09
C ALA A 52 4.91 0.04 11.62
N ILE A 53 3.65 0.35 11.30
CA ILE A 53 3.26 0.70 9.92
C ILE A 53 3.85 2.04 9.47
N SER A 54 3.90 3.06 10.34
CA SER A 54 4.45 4.36 9.97
C SER A 54 5.96 4.29 9.69
N VAL A 55 6.71 3.57 10.52
CA VAL A 55 8.14 3.28 10.31
C VAL A 55 8.35 2.56 8.98
N ALA A 56 7.52 1.55 8.69
CA ALA A 56 7.64 0.77 7.48
C ALA A 56 7.36 1.59 6.21
N TYR A 57 6.30 2.41 6.20
CA TYR A 57 6.03 3.34 5.09
C TYR A 57 7.17 4.32 4.86
N ALA A 58 7.66 4.96 5.92
CA ALA A 58 8.71 5.97 5.79
C ALA A 58 10.00 5.36 5.24
N HIS A 59 10.42 4.18 5.71
CA HIS A 59 11.56 3.47 5.14
C HIS A 59 11.35 3.09 3.67
N THR A 60 10.18 2.56 3.30
CA THR A 60 9.87 2.25 1.90
C THR A 60 9.92 3.50 1.01
N VAL A 61 9.44 4.64 1.48
CA VAL A 61 9.53 5.92 0.76
C VAL A 61 10.98 6.39 0.60
N ILE A 62 11.78 6.31 1.67
CA ILE A 62 13.21 6.67 1.63
C ILE A 62 13.98 5.75 0.66
N GLU A 63 13.71 4.46 0.66
CA GLU A 63 14.31 3.51 -0.29
C GLU A 63 13.86 3.75 -1.73
N ALA A 64 12.58 4.06 -1.96
CA ALA A 64 12.06 4.43 -3.27
C ALA A 64 12.75 5.70 -3.78
N ARG A 65 12.95 6.72 -2.93
CA ARG A 65 13.72 7.92 -3.28
C ARG A 65 15.15 7.57 -3.71
N LYS A 66 15.85 6.74 -2.94
CA LYS A 66 17.24 6.33 -3.23
C LYS A 66 17.37 5.52 -4.51
N SER A 67 16.43 4.61 -4.77
CA SER A 67 16.50 3.65 -5.88
C SER A 67 15.92 4.17 -7.20
N SER A 68 14.90 5.04 -7.15
CA SER A 68 14.19 5.52 -8.34
C SER A 68 14.17 7.04 -8.50
N GLY A 69 14.76 7.79 -7.58
CA GLY A 69 14.68 9.26 -7.58
C GLY A 69 13.30 9.82 -7.21
N LEU A 70 12.44 9.04 -6.51
CA LEU A 70 11.13 9.50 -6.07
C LEU A 70 11.22 10.81 -5.27
N ALA A 71 10.56 11.84 -5.76
CA ALA A 71 10.49 13.16 -5.12
C ALA A 71 9.07 13.71 -5.17
N PHE A 72 8.59 14.22 -4.05
CA PHE A 72 7.22 14.69 -3.85
C PHE A 72 7.20 15.83 -2.82
N ASP A 73 6.12 16.62 -2.84
CA ASP A 73 5.87 17.70 -1.89
C ASP A 73 4.82 17.30 -0.84
N ILE A 74 3.87 16.44 -1.24
CA ILE A 74 2.69 16.08 -0.46
C ILE A 74 2.52 14.56 -0.41
N VAL A 75 2.28 14.03 0.79
CA VAL A 75 1.75 12.68 0.98
C VAL A 75 0.23 12.73 1.01
N PHE A 76 -0.42 12.01 0.09
CA PHE A 76 -1.86 11.98 -0.05
C PHE A 76 -2.46 10.65 0.39
N GLY A 77 -3.45 10.71 1.26
CA GLY A 77 -4.14 9.53 1.80
C GLY A 77 -5.59 9.46 1.36
N PRO A 78 -6.00 8.53 0.47
CA PRO A 78 -7.39 8.41 0.06
C PRO A 78 -8.32 8.04 1.22
N ALA A 79 -9.49 8.68 1.32
CA ALA A 79 -10.42 8.42 2.41
C ALA A 79 -11.03 7.01 2.35
N TYR A 80 -11.16 6.30 3.48
CA TYR A 80 -10.83 6.73 4.86
C TYR A 80 -9.48 6.21 5.37
N LYS A 81 -9.08 5.02 4.93
CA LYS A 81 -7.90 4.32 5.47
C LYS A 81 -6.59 5.04 5.18
N GLY A 82 -6.49 5.76 4.05
CA GLY A 82 -5.31 6.53 3.70
C GLY A 82 -5.06 7.72 4.62
N ILE A 83 -6.09 8.24 5.31
CA ILE A 83 -5.96 9.43 6.17
C ILE A 83 -4.93 9.22 7.31
N PRO A 84 -5.08 8.21 8.19
CA PRO A 84 -4.08 7.94 9.23
C PRO A 84 -2.73 7.52 8.64
N LEU A 85 -2.71 6.85 7.48
CA LEU A 85 -1.47 6.44 6.83
C LEU A 85 -0.67 7.64 6.32
N ALA A 86 -1.30 8.58 5.62
CA ALA A 86 -0.64 9.80 5.14
C ALA A 86 -0.14 10.65 6.31
N THR A 87 -0.99 10.85 7.32
CA THR A 87 -0.65 11.64 8.51
C THR A 87 0.58 11.06 9.23
N SER A 88 0.56 9.76 9.54
CA SER A 88 1.65 9.11 10.29
C SER A 88 2.91 8.89 9.45
N THR A 89 2.77 8.69 8.14
CA THR A 89 3.92 8.58 7.22
C THR A 89 4.65 9.91 7.10
N THR A 90 3.92 11.03 6.92
CA THR A 90 4.53 12.36 6.85
C THR A 90 5.30 12.69 8.12
N ASP A 91 4.69 12.48 9.29
CA ASP A 91 5.34 12.70 10.59
C ASP A 91 6.60 11.83 10.73
N LYS A 92 6.50 10.54 10.38
CA LYS A 92 7.63 9.62 10.47
C LYS A 92 8.76 9.95 9.51
N LEU A 93 8.46 10.41 8.30
CA LEU A 93 9.46 10.86 7.34
C LEU A 93 10.26 12.04 7.87
N ALA A 94 9.59 13.04 8.44
CA ALA A 94 10.23 14.20 9.05
C ALA A 94 11.08 13.82 10.28
N GLU A 95 10.66 12.82 11.07
CA GLU A 95 11.46 12.28 12.19
C GLU A 95 12.74 11.59 11.70
N LEU A 96 12.67 10.78 10.64
CA LEU A 96 13.79 9.96 10.17
C LEU A 96 14.79 10.72 9.28
N ASP A 97 14.32 11.70 8.51
CA ASP A 97 15.14 12.49 7.58
C ASP A 97 14.57 13.92 7.48
N PRO A 98 14.80 14.76 8.50
CA PRO A 98 14.24 16.11 8.59
C PRO A 98 14.76 17.05 7.51
N GLU A 99 15.99 16.86 7.03
CA GLU A 99 16.58 17.69 5.98
C GLU A 99 15.83 17.51 4.65
N THR A 100 15.40 16.29 4.34
CA THR A 100 14.63 16.00 3.12
C THR A 100 13.14 16.24 3.29
N TYR A 101 12.56 15.84 4.42
CA TYR A 101 11.10 15.76 4.59
C TYR A 101 10.53 16.69 5.65
N GLY A 102 11.33 17.52 6.32
CA GLY A 102 10.88 18.39 7.43
C GLY A 102 9.79 19.40 7.07
N THR A 103 9.61 19.68 5.78
CA THR A 103 8.53 20.54 5.25
C THR A 103 7.51 19.80 4.37
N THR A 104 7.63 18.47 4.28
CA THR A 104 6.68 17.62 3.55
C THR A 104 5.29 17.79 4.17
N CYS A 105 4.30 18.03 3.31
CA CYS A 105 2.94 18.20 3.75
C CYS A 105 2.15 16.89 3.60
N TYR A 106 0.94 16.86 4.19
CA TYR A 106 -0.03 15.80 3.92
C TYR A 106 -1.36 16.38 3.48
N SER A 107 -2.14 15.57 2.77
CA SER A 107 -3.47 15.92 2.29
C SER A 107 -4.33 14.66 2.12
N PHE A 108 -5.65 14.81 2.11
CA PHE A 108 -6.59 13.70 1.89
C PHE A 108 -7.91 14.21 1.31
N ASP A 109 -8.66 13.34 0.64
CA ASP A 109 -9.98 13.68 0.12
C ASP A 109 -11.10 13.46 1.14
N ARG A 110 -12.24 14.08 0.88
CA ARG A 110 -13.54 13.71 1.46
C ARG A 110 -14.31 12.83 0.47
N LYS A 111 -15.18 11.98 1.00
CA LYS A 111 -16.16 11.22 0.18
C LYS A 111 -17.26 12.12 -0.36
N GLU A 112 -17.66 13.14 0.40
CA GLU A 112 -18.66 14.12 0.03
C GLU A 112 -18.09 15.53 0.17
N ALA A 113 -18.41 16.40 -0.78
CA ALA A 113 -18.06 17.82 -0.72
C ALA A 113 -18.76 18.47 0.46
N LYS A 114 -18.11 19.45 1.10
CA LYS A 114 -18.85 20.35 2.01
C LYS A 114 -19.32 21.57 1.24
N ASP A 115 -20.58 21.92 1.45
CA ASP A 115 -21.22 23.09 0.84
C ASP A 115 -20.98 24.39 1.65
N HIS A 116 -20.35 24.30 2.84
CA HIS A 116 -20.10 25.41 3.76
C HIS A 116 -18.70 25.34 4.41
N GLY A 117 -18.11 26.49 4.76
CA GLY A 117 -16.74 26.62 5.32
C GLY A 117 -15.67 26.84 4.22
N GLU A 118 -14.46 26.29 4.39
CA GLU A 118 -13.40 26.31 3.35
C GLU A 118 -13.80 25.60 2.03
N GLY A 119 -14.94 24.88 2.02
CA GLY A 119 -15.48 24.22 0.83
C GLY A 119 -14.60 23.09 0.30
N GLY A 120 -15.00 22.51 -0.83
CA GLY A 120 -14.17 21.57 -1.59
C GLY A 120 -14.07 20.15 -1.01
N ASN A 121 -13.23 19.35 -1.68
CA ASN A 121 -13.08 17.91 -1.45
C ASN A 121 -11.74 17.53 -0.82
N ILE A 122 -10.84 18.48 -0.56
CA ILE A 122 -9.48 18.24 -0.09
C ILE A 122 -9.30 18.85 1.30
N VAL A 123 -8.62 18.13 2.18
CA VAL A 123 -8.20 18.61 3.51
C VAL A 123 -6.69 18.47 3.63
N GLY A 124 -6.03 19.51 4.16
CA GLY A 124 -4.57 19.59 4.24
C GLY A 124 -3.99 20.49 3.16
N ALA A 125 -2.77 20.20 2.71
CA ALA A 125 -2.08 21.06 1.75
C ALA A 125 -2.79 21.10 0.37
N PRO A 126 -2.82 22.27 -0.29
CA PRO A 126 -3.38 22.42 -1.63
C PRO A 126 -2.51 21.68 -2.67
N LEU A 127 -3.16 21.02 -3.63
CA LEU A 127 -2.48 20.11 -4.56
C LEU A 127 -1.94 20.80 -5.82
N LYS A 128 -2.43 22.00 -6.15
CA LYS A 128 -2.11 22.68 -7.42
C LYS A 128 -0.61 22.93 -7.59
N GLY A 129 -0.04 22.36 -8.65
CA GLY A 129 1.37 22.48 -9.01
C GLY A 129 2.31 21.69 -8.09
N LYS A 130 1.78 20.76 -7.28
CA LYS A 130 2.56 19.95 -6.34
C LYS A 130 2.71 18.51 -6.83
N LYS A 131 3.84 17.91 -6.51
CA LYS A 131 4.09 16.47 -6.68
C LYS A 131 3.52 15.72 -5.50
N VAL A 132 2.71 14.71 -5.78
CA VAL A 132 1.88 14.02 -4.80
C VAL A 132 2.21 12.53 -4.79
N LEU A 133 2.62 12.04 -3.63
CA LEU A 133 2.80 10.62 -3.34
C LEU A 133 1.52 10.08 -2.70
N ILE A 134 0.89 9.06 -3.29
CA ILE A 134 -0.26 8.41 -2.68
C ILE A 134 0.22 7.31 -1.72
N VAL A 135 -0.37 7.24 -0.52
CA VAL A 135 -0.21 6.10 0.39
C VAL A 135 -1.57 5.44 0.66
N ASP A 136 -1.64 4.12 0.57
CA ASP A 136 -2.88 3.35 0.75
C ASP A 136 -2.60 1.91 1.22
N ASP A 137 -3.57 1.20 1.80
CA ASP A 137 -3.32 -0.11 2.39
C ASP A 137 -2.90 -1.20 1.39
N VAL A 138 -3.79 -1.56 0.47
CA VAL A 138 -3.63 -2.63 -0.51
C VAL A 138 -4.30 -2.24 -1.82
N ILE A 139 -3.78 -2.74 -2.93
CA ILE A 139 -4.43 -2.58 -4.24
C ILE A 139 -5.20 -3.86 -4.54
N THR A 140 -6.54 -3.75 -4.55
CA THR A 140 -7.45 -4.84 -4.94
C THR A 140 -7.81 -4.74 -6.41
N ALA A 141 -8.90 -4.06 -6.77
CA ALA A 141 -9.28 -3.80 -8.16
C ALA A 141 -8.66 -2.50 -8.73
N GLY A 142 -7.98 -1.73 -7.89
CA GLY A 142 -7.41 -0.44 -8.27
C GLY A 142 -8.40 0.73 -8.38
N THR A 143 -9.71 0.50 -8.26
CA THR A 143 -10.75 1.54 -8.38
C THR A 143 -10.49 2.76 -7.49
N ALA A 144 -10.26 2.55 -6.19
CA ALA A 144 -9.97 3.63 -5.26
C ALA A 144 -8.69 4.42 -5.61
N LYS A 145 -7.69 3.75 -6.19
CA LYS A 145 -6.45 4.39 -6.64
C LYS A 145 -6.70 5.27 -7.85
N ARG A 146 -7.47 4.79 -8.83
CA ARG A 146 -7.88 5.58 -10.01
C ARG A 146 -8.70 6.80 -9.63
N GLU A 147 -9.64 6.64 -8.70
CA GLU A 147 -10.41 7.76 -8.14
C GLU A 147 -9.50 8.80 -7.47
N ALA A 148 -8.55 8.35 -6.64
CA ALA A 148 -7.59 9.25 -5.99
C ALA A 148 -6.73 9.99 -7.01
N ILE A 149 -6.18 9.30 -8.02
CA ILE A 149 -5.40 9.93 -9.09
C ILE A 149 -6.23 10.97 -9.84
N ALA A 150 -7.48 10.65 -10.20
CA ALA A 150 -8.37 11.57 -10.88
C ALA A 150 -8.67 12.81 -10.02
N LYS A 151 -8.93 12.64 -8.72
CA LYS A 151 -9.15 13.75 -7.78
C LYS A 151 -7.91 14.64 -7.66
N ILE A 152 -6.72 14.06 -7.47
CA ILE A 152 -5.48 14.83 -7.35
C ILE A 152 -5.21 15.64 -8.63
N ARG A 153 -5.36 15.02 -9.81
CA ARG A 153 -5.19 15.70 -11.10
C ARG A 153 -6.21 16.81 -11.32
N LYS A 154 -7.47 16.61 -10.91
CA LYS A 154 -8.53 17.63 -10.97
C LYS A 154 -8.18 18.88 -10.15
N GLU A 155 -7.50 18.70 -9.02
CA GLU A 155 -7.04 19.79 -8.15
C GLU A 155 -5.69 20.37 -8.60
N GLY A 156 -5.16 19.93 -9.75
CA GLY A 156 -3.93 20.42 -10.35
C GLY A 156 -2.65 19.81 -9.78
N GLY A 157 -2.75 18.71 -9.03
CA GLY A 157 -1.59 17.97 -8.53
C GLY A 157 -1.06 16.94 -9.53
N GLU A 158 0.23 16.64 -9.43
CA GLU A 158 0.93 15.64 -10.22
C GLU A 158 1.17 14.40 -9.35
N VAL A 159 0.54 13.27 -9.67
CA VAL A 159 0.81 12.02 -8.95
C VAL A 159 2.13 11.42 -9.44
N VAL A 160 3.11 11.29 -8.54
CA VAL A 160 4.48 10.85 -8.86
C VAL A 160 4.82 9.44 -8.37
N GLY A 161 3.97 8.87 -7.52
CA GLY A 161 4.16 7.53 -6.99
C GLY A 161 2.99 7.06 -6.15
N ILE A 162 2.93 5.75 -5.92
CA ILE A 162 2.01 5.12 -4.96
C ILE A 162 2.82 4.18 -4.08
N VAL A 163 2.60 4.22 -2.77
CA VAL A 163 3.18 3.25 -1.82
C VAL A 163 2.05 2.54 -1.11
N VAL A 164 2.14 1.21 -1.02
CA VAL A 164 1.16 0.40 -0.30
C VAL A 164 1.79 -0.53 0.73
N ALA A 165 1.00 -0.96 1.72
CA ALA A 165 1.49 -1.84 2.76
C ALA A 165 1.77 -3.25 2.23
N LEU A 166 0.94 -3.75 1.32
CA LEU A 166 1.08 -5.09 0.76
C LEU A 166 0.75 -5.14 -0.73
N ASP A 167 1.70 -5.63 -1.51
CA ASP A 167 1.48 -6.18 -2.84
C ASP A 167 1.20 -7.68 -2.75
N ARG A 168 -0.01 -8.08 -3.13
CA ARG A 168 -0.43 -9.48 -3.11
C ARG A 168 0.17 -10.31 -4.25
N MET A 169 0.76 -9.66 -5.26
CA MET A 169 1.32 -10.30 -6.47
C MET A 169 0.32 -11.19 -7.21
N GLU A 170 -0.96 -10.84 -7.12
CA GLU A 170 -2.07 -11.60 -7.69
C GLU A 170 -2.59 -10.97 -8.97
N LYS A 171 -2.94 -11.82 -9.95
CA LYS A 171 -3.69 -11.40 -11.12
C LYS A 171 -5.09 -10.93 -10.76
N LEU A 172 -5.62 -9.97 -11.52
CA LEU A 172 -7.02 -9.58 -11.45
C LEU A 172 -7.94 -10.80 -11.68
N PRO A 173 -9.13 -10.84 -11.06
CA PRO A 173 -10.14 -11.85 -11.36
C PRO A 173 -10.48 -11.85 -12.86
N ALA A 174 -10.53 -13.03 -13.47
CA ALA A 174 -10.91 -13.16 -14.86
C ALA A 174 -12.38 -12.72 -15.06
N ALA A 175 -12.65 -11.93 -16.09
CA ALA A 175 -13.99 -11.41 -16.37
C ALA A 175 -15.01 -12.51 -16.70
N ASP A 176 -14.54 -13.63 -17.26
CA ASP A 176 -15.31 -14.83 -17.57
C ASP A 176 -15.33 -15.85 -16.41
N GLY A 177 -14.69 -15.54 -15.29
CA GLY A 177 -14.56 -16.42 -14.12
C GLY A 177 -13.50 -17.52 -14.28
N ASP A 178 -12.80 -17.60 -15.41
CA ASP A 178 -11.75 -18.59 -15.65
C ASP A 178 -10.39 -18.12 -15.12
N ASP A 179 -10.17 -18.35 -13.83
CA ASP A 179 -8.91 -18.07 -13.16
C ASP A 179 -7.74 -19.01 -13.59
N SER A 180 -7.89 -19.88 -14.60
CA SER A 180 -6.75 -20.65 -15.16
C SER A 180 -5.86 -19.81 -16.08
N LYS A 181 -6.41 -18.75 -16.69
CA LYS A 181 -5.68 -17.92 -17.66
C LYS A 181 -4.67 -16.99 -16.97
N PRO A 182 -3.50 -16.74 -17.57
CA PRO A 182 -2.58 -15.70 -17.11
C PRO A 182 -3.25 -14.32 -17.21
N GLY A 183 -2.89 -13.40 -16.33
CA GLY A 183 -3.42 -12.04 -16.35
C GLY A 183 -2.59 -11.06 -15.51
N PRO A 184 -2.77 -9.76 -15.73
CA PRO A 184 -2.02 -8.73 -15.04
C PRO A 184 -2.52 -8.54 -13.61
N SER A 185 -1.66 -8.00 -12.76
CA SER A 185 -2.03 -7.49 -11.45
C SER A 185 -2.75 -6.14 -11.57
N ALA A 186 -3.47 -5.76 -10.53
CA ALA A 186 -4.05 -4.42 -10.45
C ALA A 186 -2.98 -3.31 -10.43
N MET A 187 -1.80 -3.61 -9.87
CA MET A 187 -0.66 -2.70 -9.85
C MET A 187 -0.05 -2.52 -11.24
N GLY A 188 0.12 -3.61 -11.98
CA GLY A 188 0.58 -3.61 -13.37
C GLY A 188 -0.32 -2.79 -14.28
N GLU A 189 -1.64 -2.96 -14.16
CA GLU A 189 -2.61 -2.16 -14.92
C GLU A 189 -2.52 -0.67 -14.59
N ILE A 190 -2.44 -0.28 -13.31
CA ILE A 190 -2.29 1.14 -12.93
C ILE A 190 -0.95 1.70 -13.44
N LYS A 191 0.14 0.94 -13.33
CA LYS A 191 1.45 1.36 -13.81
C LYS A 191 1.45 1.59 -15.32
N LYS A 192 0.81 0.70 -16.09
CA LYS A 192 0.65 0.83 -17.54
C LYS A 192 -0.24 2.01 -17.93
N GLU A 193 -1.35 2.21 -17.21
CA GLU A 193 -2.34 3.24 -17.51
C GLU A 193 -1.83 4.65 -17.20
N TYR A 194 -1.09 4.83 -16.11
CA TYR A 194 -0.69 6.16 -15.65
C TYR A 194 0.81 6.45 -15.77
N GLY A 195 1.66 5.44 -16.00
CA GLY A 195 3.12 5.60 -16.05
C GLY A 195 3.75 5.90 -14.69
N ILE A 196 3.05 5.60 -13.58
CA ILE A 196 3.46 5.96 -12.22
C ILE A 196 4.06 4.75 -11.51
N PRO A 197 5.21 4.88 -10.83
CA PRO A 197 5.78 3.79 -10.05
C PRO A 197 4.92 3.46 -8.84
N ILE A 198 4.81 2.17 -8.52
CA ILE A 198 4.13 1.67 -7.34
C ILE A 198 5.12 0.85 -6.53
N PHE A 199 5.19 1.13 -5.23
CA PHE A 199 6.06 0.46 -4.27
C PHE A 199 5.23 -0.22 -3.20
N ALA A 200 5.76 -1.29 -2.62
CA ALA A 200 5.11 -1.99 -1.52
C ALA A 200 6.09 -2.24 -0.38
N ILE A 201 5.60 -2.12 0.86
CA ILE A 201 6.37 -2.48 2.06
C ILE A 201 6.66 -3.98 2.03
N LEU A 202 5.60 -4.79 1.93
CA LEU A 202 5.71 -6.24 1.76
C LEU A 202 5.14 -6.66 0.41
N THR A 203 5.75 -7.68 -0.17
CA THR A 203 5.19 -8.49 -1.25
C THR A 203 4.72 -9.84 -0.71
N LEU A 204 3.98 -10.61 -1.51
CA LEU A 204 3.65 -11.99 -1.14
C LEU A 204 4.91 -12.87 -0.98
N ASP A 205 5.96 -12.59 -1.76
CA ASP A 205 7.25 -13.26 -1.59
C ASP A 205 7.90 -12.91 -0.24
N ASP A 206 7.85 -11.65 0.18
CA ASP A 206 8.33 -11.23 1.51
C ASP A 206 7.57 -11.95 2.63
N ILE A 207 6.25 -12.16 2.48
CA ILE A 207 5.44 -12.92 3.46
C ILE A 207 5.88 -14.38 3.48
N ILE A 208 6.00 -15.05 2.32
CA ILE A 208 6.37 -16.47 2.24
C ILE A 208 7.76 -16.70 2.84
N GLU A 209 8.74 -15.86 2.51
CA GLU A 209 10.10 -15.97 3.05
C GLU A 209 10.14 -15.62 4.55
N GLY A 210 9.59 -14.46 4.92
CA GLY A 210 9.72 -13.90 6.26
C GLY A 210 8.84 -14.56 7.31
N ALA A 211 7.72 -15.18 6.93
CA ALA A 211 6.80 -15.81 7.87
C ALA A 211 7.19 -17.25 8.24
N LYS A 212 8.23 -17.85 7.64
CA LYS A 212 8.69 -19.23 7.95
C LYS A 212 8.99 -19.44 9.44
N SER A 213 9.38 -18.38 10.16
CA SER A 213 9.66 -18.43 11.60
C SER A 213 8.44 -18.14 12.49
N PHE A 214 7.30 -17.76 11.91
CA PHE A 214 6.11 -17.30 12.63
C PHE A 214 4.83 -18.09 12.27
N ALA A 215 4.79 -18.71 11.10
CA ALA A 215 3.66 -19.49 10.59
C ALA A 215 4.01 -20.98 10.53
N SER A 216 2.99 -21.84 10.50
CA SER A 216 3.21 -23.27 10.34
C SER A 216 3.74 -23.59 8.94
N ALA A 217 4.48 -24.69 8.80
CA ALA A 217 4.94 -25.16 7.49
C ALA A 217 3.76 -25.42 6.52
N GLU A 218 2.60 -25.82 7.04
CA GLU A 218 1.37 -26.00 6.26
C GLU A 218 0.82 -24.66 5.75
N ASP A 219 0.79 -23.62 6.58
CA ASP A 219 0.36 -22.28 6.17
C ASP A 219 1.24 -21.70 5.06
N ILE A 220 2.56 -21.87 5.20
CA ILE A 220 3.51 -21.46 4.17
C ILE A 220 3.26 -22.21 2.88
N LYS A 221 3.14 -23.55 2.94
CA LYS A 221 2.85 -24.38 1.76
C LYS A 221 1.57 -23.97 1.05
N ARG A 222 0.46 -23.78 1.79
CA ARG A 222 -0.82 -23.31 1.21
C ARG A 222 -0.66 -21.93 0.55
N THR A 223 0.14 -21.05 1.15
CA THR A 223 0.43 -19.71 0.60
C THR A 223 1.25 -19.79 -0.69
N GLU A 224 2.24 -20.67 -0.76
CA GLU A 224 3.01 -20.95 -1.98
C GLU A 224 2.14 -21.53 -3.11
N GLU A 225 1.27 -22.49 -2.79
CA GLU A 225 0.30 -23.06 -3.74
C GLU A 225 -0.69 -22.00 -4.26
N TYR A 226 -1.21 -21.16 -3.35
CA TYR A 226 -2.06 -20.03 -3.71
C TYR A 226 -1.33 -19.04 -4.63
N ARG A 227 -0.08 -18.69 -4.30
CA ARG A 227 0.76 -17.83 -5.13
C ARG A 227 0.95 -18.42 -6.52
N ALA A 228 1.29 -19.71 -6.64
CA ALA A 228 1.49 -20.37 -7.93
C ALA A 228 0.22 -20.32 -8.81
N LYS A 229 -0.96 -20.51 -8.19
CA LYS A 229 -2.25 -20.50 -8.90
C LYS A 229 -2.67 -19.11 -9.38
N TYR A 230 -2.47 -18.08 -8.57
CA TYR A 230 -2.98 -16.73 -8.82
C TYR A 230 -1.93 -15.70 -9.20
N LYS A 231 -0.67 -16.11 -9.43
CA LYS A 231 0.42 -15.21 -9.81
C LYS A 231 0.05 -14.32 -10.98
N ALA A 232 0.35 -13.04 -10.87
CA ALA A 232 0.28 -12.09 -11.98
C ALA A 232 1.38 -12.32 -13.02
N THR A 233 1.18 -11.80 -14.24
CA THR A 233 2.14 -11.90 -15.35
C THR A 233 3.21 -10.81 -15.35
N ASP A 234 2.94 -9.68 -14.70
CA ASP A 234 3.84 -8.53 -14.54
C ASP A 234 4.77 -8.63 -13.33
#